data_AF-A0A849QG90-F1
#
_entry.id   AF-A0A849QG90-F1
#
_cell.length_a   1.000
_cell.length_b   1.000
_cell.length_c   1.000
_cell.angle_alpha   90.00
_cell.angle_beta   90.00
_cell.angle_gamma   90.00
#
_symmetry.space_group_name_H-M   'P 1'
#
loop_
_entity.id
_entity.type
_entity.pdbx_description
1 polymer ?
#
loop_
_entity_poly.entity_id
_entity_poly.type
_entity_poly.pdbx_seq_one_letter_code
_entity_poly.pdbx_strand_id
1 'polypeptide(L)'
;GVTTNIPFHKAVLRHEAFRSGNLTTHFIDDYNILDDVKRVVEEDAEKGATLASALDDREHKVAAISAAVGAYVNAVKDSAKQ
;
A
#
# COMPACT_ATOMS: atom_id res chain seq x y z
N GLY A 1 7.98 -4.72 -8.53
CA GLY A 1 8.91 -4.47 -7.41
C GLY A 1 10.07 -5.43 -7.48
N VAL A 2 11.16 -5.15 -6.76
CA VAL A 2 12.30 -6.07 -6.63
C VAL A 2 12.31 -6.70 -5.23
N THR A 3 12.67 -7.97 -5.15
CA THR A 3 12.85 -8.66 -3.87
C THR A 3 14.08 -8.09 -3.17
N THR A 4 13.93 -7.68 -1.91
CA THR A 4 15.01 -7.12 -1.09
C THR A 4 14.95 -7.67 0.32
N ASN A 5 16.00 -7.42 1.10
CA ASN A 5 16.06 -7.76 2.53
C ASN A 5 15.50 -6.66 3.45
N ILE A 6 14.83 -5.64 2.90
CA ILE A 6 14.22 -4.56 3.70
C ILE A 6 13.24 -5.12 4.75
N PRO A 7 12.34 -6.08 4.43
CA PRO A 7 11.43 -6.65 5.42
C PRO A 7 12.16 -7.37 6.56
N PHE A 8 13.27 -8.05 6.26
CA PHE A 8 14.11 -8.70 7.26
C PHE A 8 14.69 -7.69 8.25
N HIS A 9 15.33 -6.62 7.76
CA HIS A 9 15.91 -5.60 8.64
C HIS A 9 14.84 -4.87 9.45
N LYS A 10 13.65 -4.63 8.87
CA LYS A 10 12.49 -4.09 9.62
C LYS A 10 12.06 -5.02 10.76
N ALA A 11 12.00 -6.32 10.53
CA ALA A 11 11.65 -7.30 11.57
C ALA A 11 12.67 -7.27 12.72
N VAL A 12 13.95 -7.35 12.38
CA VAL A 12 15.06 -7.27 13.35
C VAL A 12 14.99 -5.98 14.18
N LEU A 13 14.87 -4.82 13.54
CA LEU A 13 14.85 -3.52 14.22
C LEU A 13 13.63 -3.31 15.13
N ARG A 14 12.51 -3.98 14.84
CA ARG A 14 11.28 -3.91 15.65
C ARG A 14 11.33 -4.85 16.85
N HIS A 15 12.09 -5.94 16.78
CA HIS A 15 12.16 -6.95 17.83
C HIS A 15 12.73 -6.38 19.14
N GLU A 16 12.11 -6.70 20.27
CA GLU A 16 12.45 -6.14 21.59
C GLU A 16 13.88 -6.50 22.01
N ALA A 17 14.30 -7.74 21.79
CA ALA A 17 15.62 -8.22 22.17
C ALA A 17 16.72 -7.48 21.38
N PHE A 18 16.43 -7.10 20.13
CA PHE A 18 17.35 -6.26 19.35
C PHE A 18 17.45 -4.84 19.92
N ARG A 19 16.29 -4.23 20.24
CA ARG A 19 16.22 -2.86 20.78
C ARG A 19 16.85 -2.71 22.16
N SER A 20 16.82 -3.78 22.97
CA SER A 20 17.45 -3.83 24.29
C SER A 20 18.93 -4.24 24.25
N GLY A 21 19.46 -4.57 23.06
CA GLY A 21 20.85 -5.02 22.89
C GLY A 21 21.11 -6.46 23.34
N ASN A 22 20.07 -7.25 23.59
CA ASN A 22 20.18 -8.67 23.91
C ASN A 22 20.38 -9.49 22.64
N LEU A 23 21.61 -9.51 22.15
CA LEU A 23 21.99 -10.10 20.86
C LEU A 23 23.00 -11.24 21.04
N THR A 24 22.81 -12.31 20.28
CA THR A 24 23.71 -13.47 20.18
C THR A 24 24.02 -13.75 18.70
N THR A 25 24.99 -14.63 18.43
CA THR A 25 25.23 -15.10 17.04
C THR A 25 24.10 -15.97 16.50
N HIS A 26 23.22 -16.47 17.37
CA HIS A 26 22.06 -17.30 17.03
C HIS A 26 20.72 -16.53 17.12
N PHE A 27 20.79 -15.21 17.28
CA PHE A 27 19.62 -14.34 17.51
C PHE A 27 18.45 -14.60 16.53
N ILE A 28 18.76 -14.88 15.27
CA ILE A 28 17.74 -15.13 14.24
C ILE A 28 16.92 -16.38 14.56
N ASP A 29 17.60 -17.45 14.99
CA ASP A 29 16.99 -18.73 15.32
C ASP A 29 16.32 -18.68 16.71
N ASP A 30 17.03 -18.10 17.70
CA ASP A 30 16.58 -17.99 19.10
C ASP A 30 15.24 -17.25 19.23
N TYR A 31 15.03 -16.22 18.39
CA TYR A 31 13.81 -15.40 18.39
C TYR A 31 12.91 -15.65 17.18
N ASN A 32 13.21 -16.67 16.36
CA ASN A 32 12.42 -17.05 15.19
C ASN A 32 12.05 -15.85 14.29
N ILE A 33 13.06 -15.03 13.96
CA ILE A 33 12.88 -13.75 13.27
C ILE A 33 12.19 -13.91 11.90
N LEU A 34 12.27 -15.10 11.28
CA LEU A 34 11.62 -15.37 10.00
C LEU A 34 10.09 -15.25 10.05
N ASP A 35 9.46 -15.62 11.16
CA ASP A 35 8.01 -15.43 11.34
C ASP A 35 7.66 -13.94 11.48
N ASP A 36 8.54 -13.15 12.11
CA ASP A 36 8.40 -11.70 12.18
C ASP A 36 8.53 -11.05 10.80
N VAL A 37 9.41 -11.57 9.94
CA VAL A 37 9.51 -11.10 8.55
C VAL A 37 8.19 -11.30 7.82
N LYS A 38 7.55 -12.47 7.97
CA LYS A 38 6.27 -12.74 7.34
C LYS A 38 5.20 -11.73 7.77
N ARG A 39 5.11 -11.46 9.07
CA ARG A 39 4.22 -10.45 9.64
C ARG A 39 4.52 -9.03 9.12
N VAL A 40 5.79 -8.65 9.03
CA VAL A 40 6.18 -7.34 8.47
C VAL A 40 5.77 -7.21 7.00
N VAL A 41 5.91 -8.28 6.21
CA VAL A 41 5.47 -8.29 4.80
C VAL A 41 3.96 -8.12 4.69
N GLU A 42 3.19 -8.83 5.51
CA GLU A 42 1.73 -8.72 5.55
C GLU A 42 1.29 -7.30 5.93
N GLU A 43 1.86 -6.73 7.00
CA GLU A 43 1.55 -5.36 7.43
C GLU A 43 1.94 -4.30 6.39
N ASP A 44 3.10 -4.43 5.75
CA ASP A 44 3.56 -3.49 4.73
C ASP A 44 2.64 -3.55 3.49
N ALA A 45 2.12 -4.73 3.14
CA ALA A 45 1.14 -4.90 2.07
C ALA A 45 -0.19 -4.21 2.41
N GLU A 46 -0.70 -4.40 3.62
CA GLU A 46 -1.93 -3.75 4.10
C GLU A 46 -1.81 -2.22 4.14
N LYS A 47 -0.67 -1.71 4.64
CA LYS A 47 -0.37 -0.26 4.65
C LYS A 47 -0.27 0.29 3.24
N GLY A 48 0.36 -0.46 2.33
CA GLY A 48 0.43 -0.10 0.91
C GLY A 48 -0.95 -0.02 0.27
N ALA A 49 -1.82 -0.98 0.52
CA ALA A 49 -3.19 -0.98 0.01
C ALA A 49 -4.02 0.19 0.59
N THR A 50 -3.89 0.44 1.89
CA THR A 50 -4.56 1.56 2.56
C THR A 50 -4.10 2.91 2.00
N LEU A 51 -2.79 3.10 1.84
CA LEU A 51 -2.21 4.30 1.25
C LEU A 51 -2.66 4.49 -0.20
N ALA A 52 -2.63 3.43 -1.01
CA ALA A 52 -3.11 3.48 -2.37
C ALA A 52 -4.60 3.89 -2.43
N SER A 53 -5.44 3.37 -1.53
CA SER A 53 -6.84 3.75 -1.45
C SER A 53 -7.04 5.20 -0.99
N ALA A 54 -6.21 5.70 -0.08
CA ALA A 54 -6.29 7.08 0.41
C ALA A 54 -5.82 8.11 -0.63
N LEU A 55 -4.86 7.74 -1.49
CA LEU A 55 -4.35 8.57 -2.57
C LEU A 55 -5.14 8.43 -3.88
N ASP A 56 -6.04 7.46 -3.97
CA ASP A 56 -6.85 7.28 -5.17
C ASP A 56 -7.92 8.36 -5.22
N ASP A 57 -7.68 9.36 -6.08
CA ASP A 57 -8.59 10.48 -6.34
C ASP A 57 -9.82 10.06 -7.16
N ARG A 58 -10.57 9.09 -6.62
CA ARG A 58 -11.75 8.49 -7.24
C ARG A 58 -12.85 9.53 -7.45
N GLU A 59 -13.01 10.46 -6.53
CA GLU A 59 -14.08 11.46 -6.58
C GLU A 59 -13.89 12.42 -7.75
N HIS A 60 -12.70 13.00 -7.93
CA HIS A 60 -12.45 13.89 -9.07
C HIS A 60 -12.50 13.13 -10.41
N LYS A 61 -12.00 11.88 -10.46
CA LYS A 61 -12.13 11.03 -11.65
C LYS A 61 -13.60 10.80 -12.03
N VAL A 62 -14.45 10.44 -11.06
CA VAL A 62 -15.89 10.21 -11.28
C VAL A 62 -16.61 11.48 -11.69
N ALA A 63 -16.31 12.62 -11.05
CA ALA A 63 -16.90 13.91 -11.38
C ALA A 63 -16.53 14.35 -12.81
N ALA A 64 -15.26 14.21 -13.20
CA ALA A 64 -14.79 14.55 -14.55
C ALA A 64 -15.44 13.68 -15.63
N ILE A 65 -15.55 12.36 -15.40
CA ILE A 65 -16.24 11.44 -16.32
C ILE A 65 -17.71 11.83 -16.45
N SER A 66 -18.39 12.08 -15.34
CA SER A 66 -19.81 12.46 -15.32
C SER A 66 -20.05 13.77 -16.07
N ALA A 67 -19.18 14.77 -15.87
CA ALA A 67 -19.24 16.05 -16.57
C ALA A 67 -19.02 15.89 -18.08
N ALA A 68 -18.03 15.09 -18.49
CA ALA A 68 -17.76 14.84 -19.91
C ALA A 68 -18.90 14.10 -20.61
N VAL A 69 -19.46 13.07 -19.97
CA VAL A 69 -20.62 12.33 -20.50
C VAL A 69 -21.84 13.24 -20.57
N GLY A 70 -22.11 14.04 -19.53
CA GLY A 70 -23.20 15.01 -19.53
C GLY A 70 -23.07 16.04 -20.65
N ALA A 71 -21.87 16.58 -20.86
CA ALA A 71 -21.59 17.51 -21.94
C ALA A 71 -21.81 16.88 -23.33
N TYR A 72 -21.37 15.63 -23.53
CA TYR A 72 -21.58 14.89 -24.78
C TYR A 72 -23.06 14.64 -25.07
N VAL A 73 -23.82 14.14 -24.09
CA VAL A 73 -25.26 13.85 -24.25
C VAL A 73 -26.03 15.13 -24.57
N ASN A 74 -25.70 16.24 -23.91
CA ASN A 74 -26.31 17.54 -24.20
C ASN A 74 -25.97 18.01 -25.62
N ALA A 75 -24.70 17.92 -26.04
CA ALA A 75 -24.29 18.28 -27.40
C ALA A 75 -25.03 17.46 -28.48
N VAL A 76 -25.19 16.15 -28.28
CA VAL A 76 -25.95 15.28 -29.20
C VAL A 76 -27.43 15.66 -29.22
N LYS A 77 -28.03 15.97 -28.06
CA LYS A 77 -29.43 16.38 -27.97
C LYS A 77 -29.70 17.72 -28.66
N ASP A 78 -28.76 18.67 -28.54
CA ASP A 78 -28.86 19.96 -29.20
C ASP A 78 -28.66 19.84 -30.72
N SER A 79 -27.79 18.93 -31.15
CA SER A 79 -27.59 18.58 -32.57
C SER A 79 -28.82 17.91 -33.20
N ALA A 80 -29.60 17.15 -32.42
CA ALA A 80 -30.81 16.46 -32.89
C ALA A 80 -32.07 17.35 -32.90
N LYS A 81 -31.99 18.57 -32.34
CA LYS A 81 -33.08 19.56 -32.32
C LYS A 81 -32.99 20.61 -33.44
N GLN A 82 -31.86 20.71 -34.14
CA GLN A 82 -31.67 21.49 -35.36
C GLN A 82 -32.06 20.67 -36.59
#